data_AF-A0A4Y3ND47-F1
#
_entry.id   AF-A0A4Y3ND47-F1
#
_cell.length_a   1.000
_cell.length_b   1.000
_cell.length_c   1.000
_cell.angle_alpha   90.00
_cell.angle_beta   90.00
_cell.angle_gamma   90.00
#
_symmetry.space_group_name_H-M   'P 1'
#
loop_
_entity.id
_entity.type
_entity.pdbx_description
1 polymer ?
#
loop_
_entity_poly.entity_id
_entity_poly.type
_entity_poly.pdbx_seq_one_letter_code
_entity_poly.pdbx_strand_id
1 'polypeptide(L)'
;MCSNLNEAVPDVTYTSLTEVWASTEYVRLASCTASYEGPGPFEPTEDEAKIISIAEPGISPSDGLETYLTALALCTRVSDEAASGLFGRNSRQMLLAASELCPRAPQGKIIGLWASGERAADGEYAVEDGGLVPGKFHLRKTPPDGCTWSVAGSDGSQKAAGGAAEGQSGIVLEEKDVLTSDKCGIWEKME
;
A
#
# COMPACT_ATOMS: atom_id res chain seq x y z
N MET A 1 10.69 15.06 -4.72
CA MET A 1 12.07 14.82 -4.20
C MET A 1 12.15 13.39 -3.71
N CYS A 2 13.24 12.66 -3.98
CA CYS A 2 13.43 11.28 -3.56
C CYS A 2 14.69 11.13 -2.71
N SER A 3 14.58 10.40 -1.61
CA SER A 3 15.67 10.02 -0.72
C SER A 3 16.18 8.62 -1.04
N ASN A 4 17.42 8.32 -0.64
CA ASN A 4 18.05 7.01 -0.84
C ASN A 4 18.10 6.22 0.48
N LEU A 5 18.09 4.89 0.39
CA LEU A 5 18.32 4.00 1.53
C LEU A 5 19.70 4.22 2.18
N ASN A 6 20.68 4.70 1.41
CA ASN A 6 21.95 5.17 1.92
C ASN A 6 21.90 6.69 2.13
N GLU A 7 21.85 7.13 3.38
CA GLU A 7 21.79 8.55 3.76
C GLU A 7 23.00 9.37 3.30
N ALA A 8 24.12 8.73 2.93
CA ALA A 8 25.27 9.42 2.34
C ALA A 8 25.05 9.82 0.87
N VAL A 9 24.03 9.28 0.20
CA VAL A 9 23.64 9.67 -1.16
C VAL A 9 22.70 10.87 -1.07
N PRO A 10 23.01 11.99 -1.73
CA PRO A 10 22.14 13.17 -1.71
C PRO A 10 20.75 12.89 -2.30
N ASP A 11 19.75 13.62 -1.79
CA ASP A 11 18.41 13.61 -2.35
C ASP A 11 18.40 14.07 -3.81
N VAL A 12 17.54 13.45 -4.62
CA VAL A 12 17.41 13.74 -6.05
C VAL A 12 16.01 14.22 -6.36
N THR A 13 15.91 15.29 -7.14
CA THR A 13 14.64 15.77 -7.68
C THR A 13 14.44 15.21 -9.08
N TYR A 14 13.29 14.57 -9.28
CA TYR A 14 12.80 14.13 -10.59
C TYR A 14 11.60 14.98 -10.96
N THR A 15 11.41 15.20 -12.26
CA THR A 15 10.29 16.00 -12.78
C THR A 15 9.12 15.16 -13.25
N SER A 16 9.30 13.84 -13.39
CA SER A 16 8.22 12.91 -13.74
C SER A 16 8.42 11.51 -13.17
N LEU A 17 7.33 10.75 -13.08
CA LEU A 17 7.37 9.33 -12.72
C LEU A 17 8.19 8.49 -13.71
N THR A 18 8.18 8.84 -15.00
CA THR A 18 8.99 8.16 -16.02
C THR A 18 10.48 8.26 -15.70
N GLU A 19 10.95 9.43 -15.25
CA GLU A 19 12.35 9.60 -14.84
C GLU A 19 12.66 8.80 -13.56
N VAL A 20 11.74 8.79 -12.59
CA VAL A 20 11.88 7.99 -11.37
C VAL A 20 12.04 6.51 -11.73
N TRP A 21 11.17 5.97 -12.58
CA TRP A 21 11.18 4.55 -12.97
C TRP A 21 12.37 4.17 -13.85
N ALA A 22 12.90 5.12 -14.62
CA ALA A 22 14.09 4.92 -15.45
C ALA A 22 15.40 5.06 -14.66
N SER A 23 15.36 5.55 -13.42
CA SER A 23 16.56 5.74 -12.59
C SER A 23 17.28 4.43 -12.31
N THR A 24 18.60 4.41 -12.50
CA THR A 24 19.45 3.27 -12.12
C THR A 24 19.48 3.03 -10.62
N GLU A 25 19.19 4.07 -9.83
CA GLU A 25 19.08 4.01 -8.38
C GLU A 25 17.65 3.72 -7.90
N TYR A 26 16.69 3.46 -8.79
CA TYR A 26 15.28 3.25 -8.45
C TYR A 26 15.08 2.25 -7.29
N VAL A 27 15.79 1.12 -7.33
CA VAL A 27 15.68 0.07 -6.28
C VAL A 27 16.27 0.48 -4.93
N ARG A 28 17.09 1.53 -4.91
CA ARG A 28 17.74 2.12 -3.73
C ARG A 28 17.03 3.37 -3.20
N LEU A 29 15.99 3.84 -3.87
CA LEU A 29 15.17 4.91 -3.34
C LEU A 29 14.43 4.42 -2.08
N ALA A 30 14.48 5.22 -1.01
CA ALA A 30 13.81 4.93 0.26
C ALA A 30 12.38 5.45 0.26
N SER A 31 12.21 6.72 -0.09
CA SER A 31 10.92 7.38 -0.20
C SER A 31 10.98 8.51 -1.22
N CYS A 32 9.83 8.89 -1.75
CA CYS A 32 9.68 10.10 -2.54
C CYS A 32 8.48 10.90 -2.07
N THR A 33 8.62 12.22 -2.11
CA THR A 33 7.52 13.18 -2.01
C THR A 33 7.24 13.77 -3.38
N ALA A 34 5.95 13.95 -3.69
CA ALA A 34 5.49 14.68 -4.86
C ALA A 34 5.07 16.09 -4.44
N SER A 35 5.33 17.07 -5.28
CA SER A 35 4.94 18.46 -5.09
C SER A 35 4.49 19.06 -6.41
N TYR A 36 3.54 19.99 -6.36
CA TYR A 36 3.10 20.74 -7.52
C TYR A 36 3.92 22.02 -7.66
N GLU A 37 4.55 22.18 -8.82
CA GLU A 37 5.31 23.39 -9.19
C GLU A 37 4.62 24.04 -10.40
N GLY A 38 3.69 24.96 -10.13
CA GLY A 38 2.96 25.70 -11.15
C GLY A 38 2.81 27.17 -10.80
N PRO A 39 2.66 28.05 -11.81
CA PRO A 39 2.53 29.49 -11.59
C PRO A 39 1.15 29.92 -11.08
N GLY A 40 0.17 29.01 -11.04
CA GLY A 40 -1.23 29.27 -10.67
C GLY A 40 -1.79 28.22 -9.71
N PRO A 41 -3.09 28.32 -9.36
CA PRO A 41 -3.76 27.27 -8.60
C PRO A 41 -3.76 25.95 -9.38
N PHE A 42 -3.86 24.85 -8.65
CA PHE A 42 -3.99 23.53 -9.25
C PHE A 42 -5.32 23.42 -10.01
N GLU A 43 -5.23 23.19 -11.31
CA GLU A 43 -6.36 22.88 -12.18
C GLU A 43 -6.16 21.47 -12.73
N PRO A 44 -6.86 20.45 -12.20
CA PRO A 44 -6.66 19.07 -12.63
C PRO A 44 -7.14 18.87 -14.06
N THR A 45 -6.36 18.13 -14.83
CA THR A 45 -6.79 17.51 -16.08
C THR A 45 -7.89 16.46 -15.82
N GLU A 46 -8.56 16.00 -16.89
CA GLU A 46 -9.58 14.94 -16.78
C GLU A 46 -9.02 13.65 -16.15
N ASP A 47 -7.79 13.28 -16.49
CA ASP A 47 -7.12 12.11 -15.94
C ASP A 47 -6.82 12.29 -14.44
N GLU A 48 -6.32 13.47 -14.04
CA GLU A 48 -6.06 13.79 -12.63
C GLU A 48 -7.36 13.81 -11.81
N ALA A 49 -8.42 14.42 -12.34
CA ALA A 49 -9.73 14.45 -11.71
C ALA A 49 -10.31 13.04 -11.52
N LYS A 50 -10.09 12.12 -12.46
CA LYS A 50 -10.48 10.71 -12.34
C LYS A 50 -9.74 10.05 -11.16
N ILE A 51 -8.42 10.23 -11.06
CA ILE A 51 -7.62 9.65 -9.98
C ILE A 51 -8.07 10.18 -8.61
N ILE A 52 -8.29 11.49 -8.50
CA ILE A 52 -8.80 12.13 -7.28
C ILE A 52 -10.15 11.53 -6.88
N SER A 53 -11.06 11.37 -7.84
CA SER A 53 -12.40 10.83 -7.59
C SER A 53 -12.39 9.37 -7.13
N ILE A 54 -11.42 8.57 -7.59
CA ILE A 54 -11.21 7.19 -7.12
C ILE A 54 -10.64 7.21 -5.69
N ALA A 55 -9.61 8.03 -5.46
CA ALA A 55 -8.87 8.08 -4.20
C ALA A 55 -9.71 8.60 -3.03
N GLU A 56 -10.53 9.62 -3.28
CA GLU A 56 -11.33 10.30 -2.26
C GLU A 56 -12.70 10.68 -2.84
N PRO A 57 -13.66 9.75 -2.84
CA PRO A 57 -14.99 10.01 -3.38
C PRO A 57 -15.68 11.19 -2.67
N GLY A 58 -16.21 12.13 -3.46
CA GLY A 58 -16.96 13.29 -2.96
C GLY A 58 -16.16 14.58 -2.78
N ILE A 59 -14.84 14.55 -2.98
CA ILE A 59 -14.03 15.77 -3.05
C ILE A 59 -14.20 16.45 -4.42
N SER A 60 -14.14 17.79 -4.46
CA SER A 60 -14.00 18.51 -5.72
C SER A 60 -12.59 18.26 -6.27
N PRO A 61 -12.42 17.92 -7.57
CA PRO A 61 -11.10 17.73 -8.16
C PRO A 61 -10.15 18.92 -7.96
N SER A 62 -10.66 20.15 -7.99
CA SER A 62 -9.87 21.38 -7.75
C SER A 62 -9.20 21.42 -6.38
N ASP A 63 -9.80 20.74 -5.40
CA ASP A 63 -9.36 20.74 -4.01
C ASP A 63 -8.53 19.49 -3.69
N GLY A 64 -8.44 18.54 -4.63
CA GLY A 64 -7.80 17.23 -4.46
C GLY A 64 -6.32 17.18 -4.81
N LEU A 65 -5.60 18.31 -4.76
CA LEU A 65 -4.17 18.34 -5.05
C LEU A 65 -3.38 17.37 -4.17
N GLU A 66 -3.57 17.43 -2.85
CA GLU A 66 -2.87 16.55 -1.90
C GLU A 66 -3.21 15.07 -2.12
N THR A 67 -4.48 14.79 -2.45
CA THR A 67 -4.97 13.45 -2.80
C THR A 67 -4.24 12.92 -4.03
N TYR A 68 -4.10 13.75 -5.07
CA TYR A 68 -3.37 13.39 -6.29
C TYR A 68 -1.87 13.22 -6.05
N LEU A 69 -1.23 14.12 -5.31
CA LEU A 69 0.19 14.03 -4.95
C LEU A 69 0.49 12.78 -4.11
N THR A 70 -0.44 12.38 -3.24
CA THR A 70 -0.32 11.13 -2.48
C THR A 70 -0.34 9.92 -3.41
N ALA A 71 -1.28 9.86 -4.37
CA ALA A 71 -1.33 8.80 -5.37
C ALA A 71 -0.04 8.76 -6.22
N LEU A 72 0.48 9.92 -6.64
CA LEU A 72 1.76 10.04 -7.35
C LEU A 72 2.94 9.52 -6.52
N ALA A 73 3.00 9.85 -5.23
CA ALA A 73 4.08 9.40 -4.35
C ALA A 73 4.07 7.87 -4.20
N LEU A 74 2.90 7.24 -4.10
CA LEU A 74 2.76 5.78 -4.10
C LEU A 74 3.22 5.14 -5.42
N CYS A 75 3.12 5.88 -6.52
CA CYS A 75 3.65 5.50 -7.82
C CYS A 75 5.18 5.58 -7.93
N THR A 76 5.89 5.95 -6.87
CA THR A 76 7.35 5.82 -6.78
C THR A 76 7.79 4.53 -6.08
N ARG A 77 9.09 4.34 -5.86
CA ARG A 77 9.60 3.17 -5.13
C ARG A 77 9.12 3.19 -3.67
N VAL A 78 8.43 2.12 -3.26
CA VAL A 78 8.14 1.81 -1.85
C VAL A 78 8.80 0.48 -1.49
N SER A 79 9.82 0.50 -0.62
CA SER A 79 10.52 -0.73 -0.20
C SER A 79 9.56 -1.72 0.47
N ASP A 80 9.83 -3.03 0.40
CA ASP A 80 9.00 -4.03 1.09
C ASP A 80 8.96 -3.80 2.60
N GLU A 81 10.05 -3.25 3.14
CA GLU A 81 10.17 -2.89 4.56
C GLU A 81 9.30 -1.69 4.91
N ALA A 82 9.23 -0.69 4.02
CA ALA A 82 8.38 0.47 4.19
C ALA A 82 6.92 0.21 3.78
N ALA A 83 6.66 -0.82 2.99
CA ALA A 83 5.35 -1.13 2.41
C ALA A 83 4.27 -1.38 3.47
N SER A 84 4.60 -2.07 4.55
CA SER A 84 3.65 -2.29 5.66
C SER A 84 3.22 -0.96 6.28
N GLY A 85 4.17 -0.05 6.51
CA GLY A 85 3.90 1.28 7.07
C GLY A 85 3.20 2.23 6.09
N LEU A 86 3.60 2.24 4.81
CA LEU A 86 3.07 3.15 3.81
C LEU A 86 1.74 2.67 3.23
N PHE A 87 1.67 1.45 2.71
CA PHE A 87 0.42 0.95 2.13
C PHE A 87 -0.61 0.60 3.20
N GLY A 88 -0.17 0.10 4.36
CA GLY A 88 -1.08 -0.21 5.48
C GLY A 88 -1.77 1.02 6.09
N ARG A 89 -1.24 2.23 5.89
CA ARG A 89 -1.87 3.49 6.35
C ARG A 89 -2.76 4.16 5.32
N ASN A 90 -2.65 3.78 4.05
CA ASN A 90 -3.45 4.37 2.99
C ASN A 90 -4.78 3.64 2.85
N SER A 91 -5.83 4.38 2.48
CA SER A 91 -7.12 3.77 2.16
C SER A 91 -6.98 2.90 0.91
N ARG A 92 -7.89 1.92 0.75
CA ARG A 92 -7.92 1.13 -0.48
C ARG A 92 -8.23 1.94 -1.71
N GLN A 93 -9.11 2.92 -1.58
CA GLN A 93 -9.43 3.89 -2.62
C GLN A 93 -8.14 4.56 -3.12
N MET A 94 -7.27 5.01 -2.20
CA MET A 94 -5.98 5.58 -2.55
C MET A 94 -5.06 4.58 -3.26
N LEU A 95 -5.00 3.33 -2.79
CA LEU A 95 -4.20 2.27 -3.42
C LEU A 95 -4.74 1.89 -4.81
N LEU A 96 -6.07 1.84 -4.98
CA LEU A 96 -6.73 1.64 -6.28
C LEU A 96 -6.42 2.78 -7.24
N ALA A 97 -6.52 4.03 -6.77
CA ALA A 97 -6.19 5.21 -7.55
C ALA A 97 -4.73 5.20 -7.99
N ALA A 98 -3.79 4.87 -7.10
CA ALA A 98 -2.39 4.70 -7.45
C ALA A 98 -2.18 3.56 -8.47
N SER A 99 -2.88 2.42 -8.32
CA SER A 99 -2.81 1.31 -9.28
C SER A 99 -3.31 1.70 -10.67
N GLU A 100 -4.34 2.55 -10.75
CA GLU A 100 -4.87 3.09 -12.00
C GLU A 100 -3.93 4.14 -12.63
N LEU A 101 -3.30 4.97 -11.79
CA LEU A 101 -2.37 6.03 -12.22
C LEU A 101 -1.08 5.45 -12.80
N CYS A 102 -0.55 4.38 -12.23
CA CYS A 102 0.74 3.81 -12.62
C CYS A 102 0.75 2.28 -12.77
N PRO A 103 -0.09 1.71 -13.64
CA PRO A 103 -0.21 0.26 -13.82
C PRO A 103 1.07 -0.39 -14.34
N ARG A 104 1.94 0.40 -15.00
CA ARG A 104 3.23 -0.05 -15.55
C ARG A 104 4.42 0.30 -14.66
N ALA A 105 4.22 0.89 -13.49
CA ALA A 105 5.30 1.13 -12.56
C ALA A 105 5.93 -0.21 -12.11
N PRO A 106 7.23 -0.25 -11.80
CA PRO A 106 7.87 -1.46 -11.29
C PRO A 106 7.17 -2.05 -10.05
N GLN A 107 6.55 -1.20 -9.22
CA GLN A 107 5.77 -1.60 -8.05
C GLN A 107 4.24 -1.66 -8.29
N GLY A 108 3.76 -1.46 -9.52
CA GLY A 108 2.32 -1.44 -9.84
C GLY A 108 1.61 -2.74 -9.44
N LYS A 109 2.24 -3.90 -9.69
CA LYS A 109 1.71 -5.21 -9.23
C LYS A 109 1.60 -5.27 -7.71
N ILE A 110 2.55 -4.70 -6.98
CA ILE A 110 2.54 -4.69 -5.51
C ILE A 110 1.36 -3.84 -5.02
N ILE A 111 1.20 -2.63 -5.54
CA ILE A 111 0.09 -1.73 -5.19
C ILE A 111 -1.25 -2.44 -5.46
N GLY A 112 -1.37 -3.10 -6.61
CA GLY A 112 -2.57 -3.87 -6.98
C GLY A 112 -2.97 -4.92 -5.94
N LEU A 113 -2.00 -5.66 -5.37
CA LEU A 113 -2.27 -6.66 -4.33
C LEU A 113 -2.78 -6.04 -3.01
N TRP A 114 -2.28 -4.85 -2.65
CA TRP A 114 -2.80 -4.13 -1.48
C TRP A 114 -4.20 -3.57 -1.75
N ALA A 115 -4.41 -3.03 -2.96
CA ALA A 115 -5.67 -2.47 -3.40
C ALA A 115 -6.80 -3.52 -3.50
N SER A 116 -6.48 -4.74 -3.96
CA SER A 116 -7.41 -5.87 -4.05
C SER A 116 -7.65 -6.56 -2.72
N GLY A 117 -6.90 -6.23 -1.66
CA GLY A 117 -7.02 -6.90 -0.37
C GLY A 117 -6.35 -8.26 -0.30
N GLU A 118 -5.43 -8.54 -1.22
CA GLU A 118 -4.57 -9.72 -1.22
C GLU A 118 -3.32 -9.54 -0.36
N ARG A 119 -3.08 -8.34 0.18
CA ARG A 119 -2.06 -8.05 1.18
C ARG A 119 -2.59 -7.21 2.34
N ALA A 120 -2.03 -7.44 3.52
CA ALA A 120 -2.29 -6.69 4.74
C ALA A 120 -0.99 -6.41 5.49
N ALA A 121 -0.99 -5.36 6.31
CA ALA A 121 0.07 -5.07 7.27
C ALA A 121 -0.31 -5.63 8.65
N ASP A 122 0.37 -5.16 9.69
CA ASP A 122 -0.10 -5.26 11.07
C ASP A 122 -1.30 -4.33 11.28
N GLY A 123 -2.27 -4.76 12.09
CA GLY A 123 -3.54 -4.09 12.29
C GLY A 123 -4.71 -5.06 12.36
N GLU A 124 -5.91 -4.52 12.26
CA GLU A 124 -7.17 -5.27 12.23
C GLU A 124 -7.81 -5.15 10.84
N TYR A 125 -8.18 -6.28 10.25
CA TYR A 125 -8.69 -6.36 8.89
C TYR A 125 -9.89 -7.32 8.83
N ALA A 126 -11.07 -6.79 8.54
CA ALA A 126 -12.25 -7.59 8.21
C ALA A 126 -12.14 -8.19 6.81
N VAL A 127 -12.72 -9.36 6.58
CA VAL A 127 -12.76 -10.05 5.29
C VAL A 127 -14.11 -9.75 4.62
N GLU A 128 -14.27 -8.52 4.16
CA GLU A 128 -15.49 -8.01 3.52
C GLU A 128 -15.19 -6.76 2.68
N ASP A 129 -16.20 -6.09 2.13
CA ASP A 129 -16.04 -4.93 1.23
C ASP A 129 -15.11 -3.85 1.82
N GLY A 130 -13.99 -3.59 1.14
CA GLY A 130 -12.96 -2.65 1.61
C GLY A 130 -11.95 -3.25 2.59
N GLY A 131 -12.12 -4.51 3.00
CA GLY A 131 -11.23 -5.36 3.80
C GLY A 131 -10.80 -6.64 3.06
N LEU A 132 -9.97 -7.51 3.67
CA LEU A 132 -9.25 -8.58 2.95
C LEU A 132 -10.16 -9.46 2.07
N VAL A 133 -9.64 -9.95 0.95
CA VAL A 133 -10.39 -10.95 0.17
C VAL A 133 -10.30 -12.31 0.86
N PRO A 134 -11.34 -13.15 0.78
CA PRO A 134 -11.27 -14.50 1.33
C PRO A 134 -10.21 -15.34 0.61
N GLY A 135 -9.58 -16.25 1.36
CA GLY A 135 -8.58 -17.17 0.85
C GLY A 135 -7.53 -17.57 1.87
N LYS A 136 -6.47 -18.22 1.38
CA LYS A 136 -5.34 -18.61 2.21
C LYS A 136 -4.28 -17.51 2.21
N PHE A 137 -3.80 -17.12 3.39
CA PHE A 137 -2.78 -16.09 3.57
C PHE A 137 -1.56 -16.65 4.29
N HIS A 138 -0.40 -16.07 4.06
CA HIS A 138 0.82 -16.40 4.80
C HIS A 138 1.63 -15.15 5.11
N LEU A 139 2.52 -15.25 6.10
CA LEU A 139 3.53 -14.24 6.33
C LEU A 139 4.56 -14.29 5.20
N ARG A 140 4.71 -13.17 4.49
CA ARG A 140 5.58 -13.05 3.30
C ARG A 140 7.07 -13.25 3.64
N LYS A 141 7.48 -12.90 4.85
CA LYS A 141 8.84 -13.08 5.39
C LYS A 141 8.75 -13.50 6.85
N THR A 142 9.82 -14.09 7.39
CA THR A 142 9.92 -14.33 8.85
C THR A 142 9.98 -12.98 9.56
N PRO A 143 8.98 -12.63 10.38
CA PRO A 143 9.04 -11.43 11.16
C PRO A 143 10.11 -11.57 12.27
N PRO A 144 10.61 -10.45 12.81
CA PRO A 144 11.37 -10.47 14.05
C PRO A 144 10.52 -11.02 15.20
N ASP A 145 11.18 -11.37 16.32
CA ASP A 145 10.51 -11.95 17.49
C ASP A 145 9.31 -11.10 17.96
N GLY A 146 8.24 -11.77 18.37
CA GLY A 146 7.06 -11.13 18.94
C GLY A 146 5.87 -10.97 18.00
N CYS A 147 5.89 -11.57 16.80
CA CYS A 147 4.69 -11.68 15.96
C CYS A 147 3.59 -12.45 16.70
N THR A 148 2.41 -11.84 16.78
CA THR A 148 1.19 -12.46 17.30
C THR A 148 0.01 -12.12 16.39
N TRP A 149 -0.84 -13.10 16.11
CA TRP A 149 -2.04 -12.89 15.31
C TRP A 149 -3.21 -13.73 15.81
N SER A 150 -4.41 -13.31 15.44
CA SER A 150 -5.66 -14.04 15.69
C SER A 150 -6.65 -13.83 14.56
N VAL A 151 -7.52 -14.82 14.36
CA VAL A 151 -8.66 -14.77 13.46
C VAL A 151 -9.93 -14.95 14.28
N ALA A 152 -10.81 -13.96 14.25
CA ALA A 152 -12.15 -14.04 14.82
C ALA A 152 -13.19 -14.29 13.72
N GLY A 153 -14.18 -15.12 14.00
CA GLY A 153 -15.35 -15.29 13.13
C GLY A 153 -16.37 -14.17 13.30
N SER A 154 -17.43 -14.20 12.50
CA SER A 154 -18.50 -13.19 12.51
C SER A 154 -19.30 -13.12 13.83
N ASP A 155 -19.25 -14.16 14.66
CA ASP A 155 -19.83 -14.20 16.01
C ASP A 155 -18.87 -13.70 17.10
N GLY A 156 -17.67 -13.24 16.71
CA GLY A 156 -16.61 -12.82 17.61
C GLY A 156 -15.83 -13.97 18.26
N SER A 157 -16.14 -15.23 17.92
CA SER A 157 -15.39 -16.37 18.43
C SER A 157 -14.02 -16.47 17.76
N GLN A 158 -12.98 -16.79 18.55
CA GLN A 158 -11.64 -16.98 18.00
C GLN A 158 -11.57 -18.33 17.27
N LYS A 159 -11.31 -18.28 15.96
CA LYS A 159 -11.15 -19.45 15.08
C LYS A 159 -9.72 -19.98 15.12
N ALA A 160 -8.74 -19.07 15.15
CA ALA A 160 -7.32 -19.40 15.15
C ALA A 160 -6.50 -18.28 15.82
N ALA A 161 -5.32 -18.62 16.31
CA ALA A 161 -4.31 -17.68 16.75
C ALA A 161 -2.93 -18.35 16.71
N GLY A 162 -1.86 -17.56 16.63
CA GLY A 162 -0.52 -18.10 16.58
C GLY A 162 0.56 -17.02 16.53
N GLY A 163 1.79 -17.47 16.27
CA GLY A 163 2.94 -16.61 16.03
C GLY A 163 3.47 -16.76 14.62
N ALA A 164 4.75 -16.43 14.45
CA ALA A 164 5.42 -16.42 13.16
C ALA A 164 5.37 -17.77 12.43
N ALA A 165 5.60 -18.88 13.13
CA ALA A 165 5.67 -20.21 12.51
C ALA A 165 4.31 -20.67 11.94
N GLU A 166 3.23 -20.45 12.70
CA GLU A 166 1.88 -20.76 12.26
C GLU A 166 1.44 -19.83 11.12
N GLY A 167 1.76 -18.53 11.22
CA GLY A 167 1.47 -17.56 10.17
C GLY A 167 2.21 -17.83 8.85
N GLN A 168 3.45 -18.35 8.91
CA GLN A 168 4.19 -18.77 7.73
C GLN A 168 3.66 -20.04 7.06
N SER A 169 3.12 -20.96 7.86
CA SER A 169 2.49 -22.19 7.36
C SER A 169 1.18 -21.90 6.59
N GLY A 170 0.59 -20.76 6.91
CA GLY A 170 -0.55 -20.16 6.24
C GLY A 170 -1.85 -20.36 7.01
N ILE A 171 -2.70 -19.34 6.95
CA ILE A 171 -4.01 -19.25 7.60
C ILE A 171 -5.11 -19.18 6.56
N VAL A 172 -6.32 -19.60 6.90
CA VAL A 172 -7.50 -19.44 6.04
C VAL A 172 -8.36 -18.32 6.61
N LEU A 173 -8.70 -17.37 5.75
CA LEU A 173 -9.60 -16.26 6.03
C LEU A 173 -10.87 -16.45 5.20
N GLU A 174 -11.99 -16.62 5.89
CA GLU A 174 -13.33 -16.74 5.30
C GLU A 174 -14.04 -15.40 5.32
N GLU A 175 -15.08 -15.27 4.51
CA GLU A 175 -15.91 -14.06 4.50
C GLU A 175 -16.42 -13.72 5.91
N LYS A 176 -16.32 -12.45 6.30
CA LYS A 176 -16.66 -11.91 7.64
C LYS A 176 -15.72 -12.34 8.78
N ASP A 177 -14.62 -13.02 8.49
CA ASP A 177 -13.55 -13.16 9.47
C ASP A 177 -12.89 -11.79 9.73
N VAL A 178 -12.25 -11.66 10.88
CA VAL A 178 -11.40 -10.52 11.22
C VAL A 178 -10.01 -11.02 11.58
N LEU A 179 -9.01 -10.60 10.81
CA LEU A 179 -7.60 -10.82 11.10
C LEU A 179 -7.09 -9.68 11.98
N THR A 180 -6.53 -10.02 13.14
CA THR A 180 -5.70 -9.11 13.95
C THR A 180 -4.25 -9.56 13.87
N SER A 181 -3.34 -8.63 13.59
CA SER A 181 -1.91 -8.88 13.43
C SER A 181 -1.09 -7.84 14.17
N ASP A 182 -0.13 -8.28 14.98
CA ASP A 182 0.86 -7.41 15.63
C ASP A 182 2.28 -7.94 15.39
N LYS A 183 3.17 -7.06 14.91
CA LYS A 183 4.59 -7.32 14.62
C LYS A 183 4.85 -8.49 13.66
N CYS A 184 3.88 -8.85 12.82
CA CYS A 184 4.04 -9.92 11.85
C CYS A 184 4.45 -9.41 10.46
N GLY A 185 4.34 -8.11 10.21
CA GLY A 185 4.78 -7.49 8.96
C GLY A 185 3.73 -7.58 7.86
N ILE A 186 4.02 -8.33 6.79
CA ILE A 186 3.14 -8.40 5.61
C ILE A 186 2.51 -9.78 5.50
N TRP A 187 1.18 -9.79 5.51
CA TRP A 187 0.36 -10.91 5.08
C TRP A 187 0.16 -10.85 3.58
N GLU A 188 0.29 -11.99 2.91
CA GLU A 188 0.09 -12.13 1.46
C GLU A 188 -0.80 -13.33 1.17
N LYS A 189 -1.78 -13.15 0.28
CA LYS A 189 -2.64 -14.23 -0.19
C LYS A 189 -1.81 -15.21 -1.02
N MET A 190 -1.97 -16.50 -0.74
CA MET A 190 -1.40 -17.58 -1.52
C MET A 190 -2.23 -17.77 -2.80
N GLU A 191 -1.54 -17.96 -3.93
CA GLU A 191 -2.17 -18.37 -5.20
C GLU A 191 -2.88 -19.72 -5.09
#